data_AF-A0A2S2NQR8-F1
#
_entry.id   AF-A0A2S2NQR8-F1
#
_cell.length_a   1.000
_cell.length_b   1.000
_cell.length_c   1.000
_cell.angle_alpha   90.00
_cell.angle_beta   90.00
_cell.angle_gamma   90.00
#
_symmetry.space_group_name_H-M   'P 1'
#
loop_
_entity.id
_entity.type
_entity.pdbx_description
1 polymer ?
#
loop_
_entity_poly.entity_id
_entity_poly.type
_entity_poly.pdbx_seq_one_letter_code
_entity_poly.pdbx_strand_id
1 'polypeptide(L)'
;IDCCSVNCSLIDTSKDYPTTSSINFVDVLKTLGSTAQFISQSVSITRNRCDAMYNNNYMSKILTVKNNPGYEILLIEPMATECASHIAGILQISVVYLIPSPLLTFIEPLLFGHIPNPAVVSHILSNHEFLKTFGQRCINAVLLA
;
A
#
# COMPACT_ATOMS: atom_id res chain seq x y z
N ILE A 1 8.63 2.05 11.93
CA ILE A 1 9.96 2.33 11.33
C ILE A 1 10.80 2.92 12.45
N ASP A 2 11.62 2.10 13.10
CA ASP A 2 12.58 2.62 14.07
C ASP A 2 13.73 3.27 13.30
N CYS A 3 14.01 4.52 13.62
CA CYS A 3 15.06 5.29 12.98
C CYS A 3 16.40 4.80 13.53
N CYS A 4 17.05 3.88 12.81
CA CYS A 4 18.32 3.27 13.18
C CYS A 4 19.45 4.32 13.25
N SER A 5 19.66 4.94 14.41
CA SER A 5 20.79 5.81 14.77
C SER A 5 21.05 7.05 13.88
N VAL A 6 20.13 7.39 12.97
CA VAL A 6 20.17 8.61 12.16
C VAL A 6 19.12 9.59 12.69
N ASN A 7 19.43 10.89 12.64
CA ASN A 7 18.49 11.95 13.03
C ASN A 7 17.38 12.05 11.99
N CYS A 8 16.29 11.31 12.20
CA CYS A 8 15.17 11.21 11.28
C CYS A 8 13.96 11.93 11.85
N SER A 9 13.48 12.94 11.15
CA SER A 9 12.13 13.47 11.37
C SER A 9 11.16 12.56 10.61
N LEU A 10 10.20 11.95 11.31
CA LEU A 10 9.14 11.15 10.69
C LEU A 10 7.82 11.88 10.87
N ILE A 11 7.09 12.05 9.77
CA ILE A 11 5.72 12.54 9.80
C ILE A 11 4.82 11.39 9.43
N ASP A 12 4.04 10.96 10.41
CA ASP A 12 3.09 9.88 10.29
C ASP A 12 1.67 10.46 10.12
N THR A 13 1.11 10.33 8.92
CA THR A 13 -0.27 10.71 8.61
C THR A 13 -1.23 9.52 8.72
N SER A 14 -0.77 8.34 9.18
CA SER A 14 -1.61 7.13 9.23
C SER A 14 -2.86 7.31 10.08
N LYS A 15 -2.78 8.13 11.13
CA LYS A 15 -3.87 8.45 12.05
C LYS A 15 -4.92 9.41 11.47
N ASP A 16 -4.59 10.13 10.41
CA ASP A 16 -5.52 11.05 9.75
C ASP A 16 -6.49 10.33 8.81
N TYR A 17 -6.24 9.04 8.56
CA TYR A 17 -7.09 8.22 7.72
C TYR A 17 -8.17 7.51 8.53
N PRO A 18 -9.40 7.40 7.99
CA PRO A 18 -10.47 6.68 8.66
C PRO A 18 -10.12 5.19 8.78
N THR A 19 -9.99 4.71 10.02
CA THR A 19 -9.87 3.28 10.33
C THR A 19 -11.26 2.64 10.34
N THR A 20 -11.46 1.63 9.50
CA THR A 20 -12.70 0.86 9.46
C THR A 20 -12.59 -0.32 10.43
N SER A 21 -13.25 -0.22 11.58
CA SER A 21 -13.13 -1.21 12.67
C SER A 21 -13.99 -2.46 12.51
N SER A 22 -14.86 -2.53 11.51
CA SER A 22 -15.73 -3.70 11.28
C SER A 22 -16.32 -3.68 9.87
N ILE A 23 -15.58 -4.17 8.87
CA ILE A 23 -16.15 -4.41 7.54
C ILE A 23 -16.46 -5.92 7.42
N ASN A 24 -17.69 -6.25 7.04
CA ASN A 24 -18.07 -7.63 6.76
C ASN A 24 -17.36 -8.10 5.48
N PHE A 25 -16.64 -9.22 5.56
CA PHE A 25 -15.94 -9.81 4.42
C PHE A 25 -16.87 -10.09 3.22
N VAL A 26 -18.13 -10.47 3.47
CA VAL A 26 -19.11 -10.71 2.41
C VAL A 26 -19.44 -9.41 1.65
N ASP A 27 -19.50 -8.28 2.35
CA ASP A 27 -19.78 -6.98 1.73
C ASP A 27 -18.56 -6.46 0.95
N VAL A 28 -17.35 -6.77 1.43
CA VAL A 28 -16.10 -6.55 0.68
C VAL A 28 -16.13 -7.37 -0.62
N LEU A 29 -16.43 -8.67 -0.55
CA LEU A 29 -16.47 -9.52 -1.73
C LEU A 29 -17.52 -9.07 -2.75
N LYS A 30 -18.72 -8.70 -2.31
CA LYS A 30 -19.76 -8.17 -3.20
C LYS A 30 -19.31 -6.89 -3.91
N THR A 31 -18.67 -6.00 -3.16
CA THR A 31 -18.13 -4.75 -3.68
C THR A 31 -17.01 -4.99 -4.69
N LEU A 32 -16.03 -5.83 -4.34
CA LEU A 32 -14.89 -6.15 -5.21
C LEU A 32 -15.32 -6.94 -6.44
N GLY A 33 -16.38 -7.76 -6.34
CA GLY A 33 -16.92 -8.55 -7.44
C GLY A 33 -17.64 -7.73 -8.51
N SER A 34 -18.03 -6.49 -8.23
CA SER A 34 -18.60 -5.57 -9.22
C SER A 34 -17.56 -4.52 -9.64
N THR A 35 -17.09 -4.60 -10.88
CA THR A 35 -16.09 -3.65 -11.41
C THR A 35 -16.50 -2.19 -11.24
N ALA A 36 -17.78 -1.87 -11.46
CA ALA A 36 -18.29 -0.51 -11.32
C ALA A 36 -18.29 -0.03 -9.85
N GLN A 37 -18.70 -0.88 -8.91
CA GLN A 37 -18.68 -0.55 -7.48
C GLN A 37 -17.25 -0.46 -6.96
N PHE A 38 -16.37 -1.37 -7.39
CA PHE A 38 -14.96 -1.35 -7.08
C PHE A 38 -14.27 -0.06 -7.53
N ILE A 39 -14.48 0.36 -8.78
CA ILE A 39 -13.93 1.61 -9.31
C ILE A 39 -14.46 2.80 -8.52
N SER A 40 -15.78 2.87 -8.31
CA SER A 40 -16.43 3.97 -7.57
C SER A 40 -15.89 4.09 -6.14
N GLN A 41 -15.79 2.98 -5.42
CA GLN A 41 -15.22 2.95 -4.08
C GLN A 41 -13.74 3.29 -4.07
N SER A 42 -12.95 2.78 -5.03
CA SER A 42 -11.54 3.11 -5.14
C SER A 42 -11.32 4.61 -5.30
N VAL A 43 -12.07 5.26 -6.20
CA VAL A 43 -12.01 6.71 -6.39
C VAL A 43 -12.43 7.47 -5.13
N SER A 44 -13.47 7.01 -4.43
CA SER A 44 -13.88 7.64 -3.17
C SER A 44 -12.82 7.50 -2.09
N ILE A 45 -12.18 6.33 -1.99
CA ILE A 45 -11.12 6.07 -1.00
C ILE A 45 -9.92 6.96 -1.31
N THR A 46 -9.43 6.98 -2.55
CA THR A 46 -8.24 7.77 -2.88
C THR A 46 -8.47 9.26 -2.69
N ARG A 47 -9.65 9.79 -3.05
CA ARG A 47 -10.03 11.19 -2.74
C ARG A 47 -10.00 11.50 -1.26
N ASN A 48 -10.64 10.68 -0.43
CA ASN A 48 -10.66 10.87 1.03
C ASN A 48 -9.23 10.82 1.62
N ARG A 49 -8.37 9.93 1.11
CA ARG A 49 -6.96 9.85 1.53
C ARG A 49 -6.19 11.10 1.13
N CYS A 50 -6.40 11.61 -0.09
CA CYS A 50 -5.77 12.84 -0.55
C CYS A 50 -6.23 14.06 0.27
N ASP A 51 -7.52 14.18 0.56
CA ASP A 51 -8.06 15.26 1.40
C ASP A 51 -7.45 15.22 2.80
N ALA A 52 -7.34 14.04 3.42
CA ALA A 52 -6.68 13.88 4.71
C ALA A 52 -5.19 14.32 4.66
N MET A 53 -4.48 13.96 3.59
CA MET A 53 -3.07 14.32 3.43
C MET A 53 -2.86 15.84 3.24
N TYR A 54 -3.69 16.51 2.43
CA TYR A 54 -3.59 17.96 2.23
C TYR A 54 -4.08 18.78 3.42
N ASN A 55 -5.09 18.30 4.14
CA ASN A 55 -5.62 18.97 5.33
C ASN A 55 -4.76 18.75 6.58
N ASN A 56 -3.73 17.90 6.50
CA ASN A 56 -2.79 17.73 7.60
C ASN A 56 -1.93 18.99 7.80
N ASN A 57 -1.97 19.54 9.03
CA ASN A 57 -1.27 20.77 9.39
C ASN A 57 0.26 20.71 9.26
N TYR A 58 0.87 19.52 9.39
CA TYR A 58 2.30 19.34 9.17
C TYR A 58 2.63 19.27 7.69
N MET A 59 1.80 18.59 6.90
CA MET A 59 1.96 18.51 5.44
C MET A 59 1.85 19.89 4.80
N SER A 60 0.86 20.70 5.20
CA SER A 60 0.71 22.06 4.69
C SER A 60 1.93 22.93 4.99
N LYS A 61 2.50 22.83 6.20
CA LYS A 61 3.74 23.53 6.56
C LYS A 61 4.91 23.11 5.68
N ILE A 62 5.09 21.82 5.41
CA ILE A 62 6.19 21.35 4.56
C ILE A 62 6.05 21.86 3.12
N LEU A 63 4.82 21.82 2.59
CA LEU A 63 4.53 22.29 1.25
C LEU A 63 4.80 23.81 1.08
N THR A 64 4.75 24.61 2.16
CA THR A 64 5.11 26.04 2.11
C THR A 64 6.60 26.31 2.00
N VAL A 65 7.47 25.40 2.47
CA VAL A 65 8.92 25.62 2.49
C VAL A 65 9.55 25.56 1.09
N LYS A 66 8.84 25.03 0.08
CA LYS A 66 9.21 24.92 -1.35
C LYS A 66 10.72 24.79 -1.62
N ASN A 67 11.13 23.57 -2.00
CA ASN A 67 12.52 23.11 -2.19
C ASN A 67 13.30 22.98 -0.87
N ASN A 68 13.83 21.78 -0.65
CA ASN A 68 14.64 21.40 0.52
C ASN A 68 13.88 21.32 1.86
N PRO A 69 12.82 20.49 1.96
CA PRO A 69 12.01 20.38 3.17
C PRO A 69 12.71 19.62 4.32
N GLY A 70 13.95 19.19 4.14
CA GLY A 70 14.66 18.30 5.08
C GLY A 70 14.23 16.83 5.00
N TYR A 71 13.48 16.45 3.95
CA TYR A 71 13.06 15.09 3.66
C TYR A 71 13.51 14.71 2.26
N GLU A 72 13.86 13.43 2.06
CA GLU A 72 14.41 12.92 0.79
C GLU A 72 13.47 11.90 0.13
N ILE A 73 12.57 11.28 0.90
CA ILE A 73 11.74 10.16 0.48
C ILE A 73 10.32 10.35 1.02
N LEU A 74 9.32 10.13 0.15
CA LEU A 74 7.93 9.96 0.52
C LEU A 74 7.58 8.47 0.47
N LEU A 75 7.16 7.92 1.60
CA LEU A 75 6.65 6.55 1.71
C LEU A 75 5.12 6.58 1.68
N ILE A 76 4.50 5.85 0.76
CA ILE A 76 3.04 5.90 0.58
C ILE A 76 2.47 4.57 0.07
N GLU A 77 1.25 4.24 0.47
CA GLU A 77 0.50 3.15 -0.13
C GLU A 77 0.04 3.50 -1.56
N PRO A 78 -0.18 2.51 -2.46
CA PRO A 78 -0.68 2.75 -3.81
C PRO A 78 -2.05 3.46 -3.84
N MET A 79 -2.85 3.32 -2.81
CA MET A 79 -4.18 3.96 -2.71
C MET A 79 -4.10 5.42 -2.26
N ALA A 80 -3.30 6.23 -2.96
CA ALA A 80 -3.22 7.70 -2.90
C ALA A 80 -2.15 8.24 -3.87
N THR A 81 -1.81 7.48 -4.92
CA THR A 81 -0.66 7.78 -5.79
C THR A 81 -0.77 9.12 -6.48
N GLU A 82 -1.99 9.59 -6.77
CA GLU A 82 -2.24 10.86 -7.45
C GLU A 82 -1.77 12.06 -6.62
N CYS A 83 -2.13 12.13 -5.34
CA CYS A 83 -1.72 13.23 -4.48
C CYS A 83 -0.29 13.06 -3.98
N ALA A 84 0.16 11.81 -3.77
CA ALA A 84 1.54 11.54 -3.41
C ALA A 84 2.53 12.02 -4.47
N SER A 85 2.24 11.72 -5.75
CA SER A 85 3.07 12.15 -6.88
C SER A 85 3.10 13.67 -7.00
N HIS A 86 1.98 14.35 -6.75
CA HIS A 86 1.92 15.81 -6.75
C HIS A 86 2.75 16.43 -5.62
N ILE A 87 2.64 15.91 -4.39
CA ILE A 87 3.45 16.36 -3.25
C ILE A 87 4.94 16.15 -3.53
N ALA A 88 5.31 14.95 -4.02
CA ALA A 88 6.68 14.64 -4.35
C ALA A 88 7.24 15.56 -5.45
N GLY A 89 6.42 15.93 -6.43
CA GLY A 89 6.78 16.92 -7.46
C GLY A 89 7.03 18.32 -6.90
N ILE A 90 6.21 18.77 -5.93
CA ILE A 90 6.41 20.07 -5.24
C ILE A 90 7.69 20.05 -4.40
N LEU A 91 7.93 18.96 -3.68
CA LEU A 91 9.05 18.83 -2.75
C LEU A 91 10.36 18.41 -3.44
N GLN A 92 10.28 17.97 -4.70
CA GLN A 92 11.39 17.40 -5.47
C GLN A 92 12.04 16.18 -4.80
N ILE A 93 11.22 15.29 -4.23
CA ILE A 93 11.66 14.07 -3.52
C ILE A 93 11.19 12.81 -4.24
N SER A 94 11.83 11.67 -3.94
CA SER A 94 11.46 10.39 -4.53
C SER A 94 10.27 9.74 -3.81
N VAL A 95 9.38 9.09 -4.56
CA VAL A 95 8.25 8.32 -4.00
C VAL A 95 8.60 6.85 -3.97
N VAL A 96 8.41 6.22 -2.81
CA VAL A 96 8.56 4.78 -2.62
C VAL A 96 7.20 4.22 -2.19
N TYR A 97 6.65 3.34 -3.02
CA TYR A 97 5.36 2.72 -2.75
C TYR A 97 5.50 1.53 -1.80
N LEU A 98 4.70 1.54 -0.74
CA LEU A 98 4.59 0.47 0.24
C LEU A 98 3.28 -0.28 0.02
N ILE A 99 3.34 -1.58 -0.22
CA ILE A 99 2.15 -2.42 -0.34
C ILE A 99 2.06 -3.26 0.93
N PRO A 100 1.33 -2.84 1.97
CA PRO A 100 1.21 -3.59 3.21
C PRO A 100 0.22 -4.74 3.10
N SER A 101 -0.60 -4.78 2.05
CA SER A 101 -1.37 -5.96 1.74
C SER A 101 -0.45 -7.09 1.30
N PRO A 102 -0.61 -8.31 1.84
CA PRO A 102 -0.04 -9.48 1.21
C PRO A 102 -0.53 -9.51 -0.24
N LEU A 103 0.43 -9.52 -1.15
CA LEU A 103 0.17 -9.40 -2.57
C LEU A 103 -0.82 -10.50 -2.98
N LEU A 104 -1.97 -10.10 -3.51
CA LEU A 104 -2.95 -11.06 -4.00
C LEU A 104 -2.32 -11.78 -5.19
N THR A 105 -2.12 -13.09 -5.08
CA THR A 105 -1.34 -13.83 -6.08
C THR A 105 -1.86 -13.66 -7.51
N PHE A 106 -3.17 -13.42 -7.67
CA PHE A 106 -3.78 -13.26 -8.98
C PHE A 106 -3.46 -11.92 -9.66
N ILE A 107 -2.99 -10.90 -8.94
CA ILE A 107 -2.53 -9.63 -9.52
C ILE A 107 -1.00 -9.57 -9.70
N GLU A 108 -0.25 -10.53 -9.17
CA GLU A 108 1.20 -10.64 -9.38
C GLU A 108 1.59 -10.60 -10.87
N PRO A 109 0.91 -11.31 -11.78
CA PRO A 109 1.26 -11.25 -13.19
C PRO A 109 1.05 -9.86 -13.80
N LEU A 110 0.02 -9.15 -13.35
CA LEU A 110 -0.29 -7.80 -13.81
C LEU A 110 0.76 -6.78 -13.35
N LEU A 111 1.32 -6.97 -12.16
CA LEU A 111 2.28 -6.05 -11.55
C LEU A 111 3.74 -6.36 -11.93
N PHE A 112 4.11 -7.64 -11.98
CA PHE A 112 5.51 -8.08 -12.16
C PHE A 112 5.78 -8.68 -13.54
N GLY A 113 4.74 -8.93 -14.35
CA GLY A 113 4.86 -9.59 -15.65
C GLY A 113 5.14 -11.09 -15.58
N HIS A 114 5.19 -11.67 -14.39
CA HIS A 114 5.39 -13.11 -14.17
C HIS A 114 4.67 -13.60 -12.91
N ILE A 115 4.40 -14.91 -12.84
CA ILE A 115 3.94 -15.59 -11.62
C ILE A 115 5.19 -16.04 -10.83
N PRO A 116 5.38 -15.60 -9.57
CA PRO A 116 6.48 -16.10 -8.75
C PRO A 116 6.32 -17.61 -8.49
N ASN A 117 7.45 -18.32 -8.40
CA ASN A 117 7.43 -19.78 -8.25
C ASN A 117 6.76 -20.18 -6.90
N PRO A 118 5.59 -20.84 -6.92
CA PRO A 118 4.86 -21.17 -5.70
C PRO A 118 5.54 -22.28 -4.88
N ALA A 119 6.57 -22.95 -5.41
CA ALA A 119 7.39 -23.85 -4.60
C ALA A 119 8.41 -23.10 -3.70
N VAL A 120 8.61 -21.79 -3.92
CA VAL A 120 9.65 -20.99 -3.25
C VAL A 120 9.07 -19.76 -2.55
N VAL A 121 8.03 -19.16 -3.13
CA VAL A 121 7.39 -17.95 -2.60
C VAL A 121 6.02 -18.32 -2.01
N SER A 122 5.86 -18.09 -0.70
CA SER A 122 4.55 -18.17 -0.04
C SER A 122 3.67 -17.00 -0.48
N HIS A 123 2.39 -17.27 -0.72
CA HIS A 123 1.40 -16.26 -1.06
C HIS A 123 0.32 -16.13 0.01
N ILE A 124 -0.62 -15.21 -0.15
CA ILE A 124 -1.66 -14.91 0.86
C ILE A 124 -2.53 -16.10 1.28
N LEU A 125 -2.73 -17.10 0.41
CA LEU A 125 -3.50 -18.31 0.76
C LEU A 125 -2.62 -19.38 1.44
N SER A 126 -1.31 -19.14 1.54
CA SER A 126 -0.40 -20.04 2.24
C SER A 126 -0.62 -19.96 3.73
N ASN A 127 -0.73 -21.12 4.38
CA ASN A 127 -0.81 -21.18 5.84
C ASN A 127 0.56 -20.96 6.52
N HIS A 128 1.63 -20.70 5.76
CA HIS A 128 2.98 -20.56 6.27
C HIS A 128 3.71 -19.41 5.56
N GLU A 129 4.36 -18.54 6.35
CA GLU A 129 5.23 -17.47 5.86
C GLU A 129 6.52 -18.01 5.24
N PHE A 130 7.04 -19.13 5.74
CA PHE A 130 8.25 -19.77 5.20
C PHE A 130 7.98 -21.24 4.86
N LEU A 131 8.19 -21.61 3.60
CA LEU A 131 7.97 -22.97 3.09
C LEU A 131 9.21 -23.86 3.33
N LYS A 132 9.38 -24.30 4.58
CA LYS A 132 10.56 -25.07 5.03
C LYS A 132 10.53 -26.53 4.56
N THR A 133 9.35 -27.12 4.43
CA THR A 133 9.18 -28.55 4.11
C THR A 133 8.66 -28.77 2.69
N PHE A 134 8.96 -29.93 2.11
CA PHE A 134 8.42 -30.34 0.81
C PHE A 134 6.88 -30.32 0.78
N GLY A 135 6.24 -30.80 1.84
CA GLY A 135 4.77 -30.79 1.96
C GLY A 135 4.18 -29.39 1.91
N GLN A 136 4.78 -28.42 2.63
CA GLN A 136 4.36 -27.02 2.57
C GLN A 136 4.47 -26.44 1.15
N ARG A 137 5.57 -26.73 0.45
CA ARG A 137 5.78 -26.29 -0.95
C ARG A 137 4.77 -26.90 -1.91
N CYS A 138 4.48 -28.19 -1.77
CA CYS A 138 3.47 -28.88 -2.58
C CYS A 138 2.07 -28.32 -2.35
N ILE A 139 1.68 -28.13 -1.09
CA ILE A 139 0.36 -27.57 -0.75
C ILE A 139 0.24 -26.13 -1.28
N ASN A 140 1.29 -25.32 -1.13
CA ASN A 140 1.33 -23.95 -1.66
C ASN A 140 1.21 -23.92 -3.19
N ALA A 141 1.91 -24.81 -3.90
CA ALA A 141 1.79 -24.93 -5.35
C ALA A 141 0.39 -25.35 -5.82
N VAL A 142 -0.27 -26.27 -5.11
CA VAL A 142 -1.65 -26.69 -5.43
C VAL A 142 -2.66 -25.58 -5.17
N LEU A 143 -2.47 -24.76 -4.12
CA LEU A 143 -3.35 -23.63 -3.83
C LEU A 143 -3.28 -22.52 -4.90
N LEU A 144 -2.26 -22.53 -5.75
CA LEU A 144 -2.04 -21.55 -6.82
C LEU A 144 -2.35 -22.07 -8.22
N ALA A 145 -2.59 -23.37 -8.37
CA ALA A 145 -2.77 -24.07 -9.64
C ALA A 145 -4.20 -23.97 -10.19
#